data_AF-A0A9Q0XIP4-F1
#
_entry.id   AF-A0A9Q0XIP4-F1
#
_cell.length_a   1.000
_cell.length_b   1.000
_cell.length_c   1.000
_cell.angle_alpha   90.00
_cell.angle_beta   90.00
_cell.angle_gamma   90.00
#
_symmetry.space_group_name_H-M   'P 1'
#
loop_
_entity.id
_entity.type
_entity.pdbx_description
1 polymer ?
#
loop_
_entity_poly.entity_id
_entity_poly.type
_entity_poly.pdbx_seq_one_letter_code
_entity_poly.pdbx_strand_id
1 'polypeptide(L)'
;MSMKQTSLESFLGKKKRPSEQTEEEPSTSKKHATFNRQYHESYLKYGFIGTGDSHAPKPLCIVCSEKLSNEAMKPSKLLHHLTAKHPGIKDKPLEYFERKKREHEAQKIFMRATTSIKENTLRASYLVANCIAKAKKPFTIGEELILPSTKDVCCELLGEAAVEKIAHVHLSASTVTRRIEEIAEDIEAQLSATSQPQKTHELFKGDCQATS
;
A
#
# COMPACT_ATOMS: atom_id res chain seq x y z
N MET A 1 -8.25 -21.75 -33.40
CA MET A 1 -7.01 -21.46 -32.63
C MET A 1 -7.28 -20.23 -31.78
N SER A 2 -7.50 -20.40 -30.47
CA SER A 2 -7.89 -19.32 -29.57
C SER A 2 -6.83 -19.20 -28.50
N MET A 3 -6.03 -18.13 -28.56
CA MET A 3 -5.05 -17.80 -27.53
C MET A 3 -5.80 -17.23 -26.33
N LYS A 4 -5.81 -18.00 -25.24
CA LYS A 4 -6.36 -17.57 -23.95
C LYS A 4 -5.49 -16.44 -23.41
N GLN A 5 -6.09 -15.26 -23.28
CA GLN A 5 -5.59 -14.17 -22.46
C GLN A 5 -5.53 -14.65 -21.00
N THR A 6 -4.32 -14.82 -20.47
CA THR A 6 -4.11 -14.93 -19.02
C THR A 6 -3.81 -13.56 -18.46
N SER A 7 -4.69 -13.17 -17.55
CA SER A 7 -4.81 -11.85 -16.92
C SER A 7 -3.58 -11.45 -16.09
N LEU A 8 -3.19 -10.18 -16.23
CA LEU A 8 -2.12 -9.47 -15.52
C LEU A 8 -2.47 -9.15 -14.04
N GLU A 9 -3.59 -9.67 -13.54
CA GLU A 9 -4.11 -9.45 -12.17
C GLU A 9 -3.21 -10.06 -11.07
N SER A 10 -2.32 -11.00 -11.40
CA SER A 10 -1.44 -11.64 -10.40
C SER A 10 -0.26 -10.78 -9.93
N PHE A 11 0.01 -9.65 -10.58
CA PHE A 11 1.22 -8.84 -10.32
C PHE A 11 1.16 -7.91 -9.10
N LEU A 12 -0.02 -7.68 -8.50
CA LEU A 12 -0.15 -6.74 -7.36
C LEU A 12 -0.63 -7.39 -6.06
N GLY A 13 -0.69 -8.72 -6.02
CA GLY A 13 -1.07 -9.47 -4.83
C GLY A 13 0.06 -9.49 -3.79
N LYS A 14 -0.07 -8.72 -2.71
CA LYS A 14 0.75 -8.84 -1.49
C LYS A 14 0.66 -10.26 -0.93
N LYS A 15 1.68 -11.09 -1.20
CA LYS A 15 1.81 -12.44 -0.64
C LYS A 15 2.29 -12.33 0.82
N LYS A 16 1.39 -12.61 1.78
CA LYS A 16 1.73 -12.80 3.19
C LYS A 16 2.56 -14.10 3.33
N ARG A 17 3.70 -14.02 4.04
CA ARG A 17 4.47 -15.19 4.47
C ARG A 17 3.70 -15.94 5.57
N PRO A 18 3.55 -17.27 5.50
CA PRO A 18 3.14 -18.10 6.63
C PRO A 18 4.29 -18.23 7.62
N SER A 19 4.04 -17.92 8.90
CA SER A 19 4.95 -18.15 10.01
C SER A 19 4.92 -19.63 10.43
N GLU A 20 6.09 -20.24 10.51
CA GLU A 20 6.34 -21.60 11.01
C GLU A 20 5.82 -21.78 12.44
N GLN A 21 5.25 -22.97 12.68
CA GLN A 21 4.82 -23.46 13.97
C GLN A 21 6.03 -24.08 14.68
N THR A 22 6.30 -23.64 15.91
CA THR A 22 7.13 -24.39 16.85
C THR A 22 6.26 -24.68 18.06
N GLU A 23 6.07 -25.97 18.32
CA GLU A 23 5.39 -26.52 19.48
C GLU A 23 6.34 -26.44 20.68
N GLU A 24 5.93 -25.75 21.76
CA GLU A 24 6.44 -25.98 23.11
C GLU A 24 5.30 -25.89 24.14
N GLU A 25 5.39 -26.80 25.10
CA GLU A 25 4.44 -27.28 26.12
C GLU A 25 3.93 -26.24 27.17
N PRO A 26 2.88 -26.55 27.96
CA PRO A 26 1.96 -25.56 28.53
C PRO A 26 2.44 -25.01 29.88
N SER A 27 2.66 -23.69 29.93
CA SER A 27 2.77 -22.95 31.19
C SER A 27 1.47 -22.18 31.48
N THR A 28 0.87 -22.49 32.62
CA THR A 28 -0.40 -21.93 33.12
C THR A 28 -0.21 -20.48 33.55
N SER A 29 -0.30 -19.54 32.61
CA SER A 29 -0.54 -18.13 32.92
C SER A 29 -1.93 -17.75 32.42
N LYS A 30 -2.77 -17.27 33.35
CA LYS A 30 -4.11 -16.74 33.02
C LYS A 30 -3.92 -15.59 32.04
N LYS A 31 -4.18 -15.82 30.74
CA LYS A 31 -4.28 -14.77 29.74
C LYS A 31 -5.44 -13.87 30.15
N HIS A 32 -5.13 -12.76 30.81
CA HIS A 32 -6.11 -11.71 31.02
C HIS A 32 -6.47 -11.22 29.62
N ALA A 33 -7.66 -11.59 29.12
CA ALA A 33 -8.11 -11.14 27.81
C ALA A 33 -8.01 -9.60 27.81
N THR A 34 -7.18 -9.05 26.93
CA THR A 34 -7.02 -7.61 26.77
C THR A 34 -8.37 -7.04 26.38
N PHE A 35 -9.06 -6.45 27.36
CA PHE A 35 -10.37 -5.85 27.15
C PHE A 35 -10.23 -4.73 26.11
N ASN A 36 -10.86 -4.94 24.95
CA ASN A 36 -10.81 -3.98 23.88
C ASN A 36 -11.94 -2.96 24.03
N ARG A 37 -11.59 -1.70 24.30
CA ARG A 37 -12.54 -0.59 24.42
C ARG A 37 -12.97 -0.11 23.05
N GLN A 38 -14.27 -0.11 22.81
CA GLN A 38 -14.82 0.52 21.61
C GLN A 38 -14.73 2.05 21.72
N TYR A 39 -14.58 2.69 20.56
CA TYR A 39 -14.63 4.15 20.46
C TYR A 39 -16.08 4.63 20.64
N HIS A 40 -16.26 5.77 21.30
CA HIS A 40 -17.55 6.44 21.43
C HIS A 40 -17.41 7.88 20.95
N GLU A 41 -18.38 8.39 20.20
CA GLU A 41 -18.31 9.72 19.58
C GLU A 41 -18.19 10.86 20.60
N SER A 42 -18.73 10.67 21.81
CA SER A 42 -18.57 11.64 22.91
C SER A 42 -17.12 11.89 23.31
N TYR A 43 -16.16 11.06 22.90
CA TYR A 43 -14.74 11.29 23.14
C TYR A 43 -14.15 12.42 22.27
N LEU A 44 -14.89 12.87 21.26
CA LEU A 44 -14.53 14.06 20.49
C LEU A 44 -14.39 15.31 21.37
N LYS A 45 -15.14 15.41 22.47
CA LYS A 45 -15.02 16.52 23.44
C LYS A 45 -13.65 16.57 24.15
N TYR A 46 -12.92 15.45 24.13
CA TYR A 46 -11.54 15.38 24.61
C TYR A 46 -10.51 15.55 23.48
N GLY A 47 -10.95 15.83 22.25
CA GLY A 47 -10.11 16.02 21.07
C GLY A 47 -9.68 14.74 20.38
N PHE A 48 -10.39 13.62 20.57
CA PHE A 48 -10.01 12.32 20.02
C PHE A 48 -11.01 11.73 19.02
N ILE A 49 -10.47 11.14 17.95
CA ILE A 49 -11.21 10.28 17.02
C ILE A 49 -10.74 8.82 17.09
N GLY A 50 -11.64 7.89 16.77
CA GLY A 50 -11.31 6.48 16.63
C GLY A 50 -10.59 6.20 15.31
N THR A 51 -9.50 5.45 15.36
CA THR A 51 -8.75 5.01 14.16
C THR A 51 -8.33 3.55 14.26
N GLY A 52 -8.13 2.87 13.14
CA GLY A 52 -7.70 1.47 13.11
C GLY A 52 -8.85 0.51 12.82
N ASP A 53 -8.65 -0.77 13.15
CA ASP A 53 -9.59 -1.85 12.82
C ASP A 53 -10.84 -1.80 13.69
N SER A 54 -11.99 -2.21 13.14
CA SER A 54 -13.28 -2.22 13.84
C SER A 54 -13.26 -3.05 15.14
N HIS A 55 -12.38 -4.05 15.22
CA HIS A 55 -12.24 -4.90 16.41
C HIS A 55 -11.24 -4.36 17.43
N ALA A 56 -10.42 -3.36 17.07
CA ALA A 56 -9.42 -2.78 17.94
C ALA A 56 -9.16 -1.29 17.64
N PRO A 57 -10.15 -0.41 17.86
CA PRO A 57 -9.98 1.01 17.63
C PRO A 57 -8.94 1.60 18.59
N LYS A 58 -8.13 2.52 18.08
CA LYS A 58 -7.11 3.28 18.80
C LYS A 58 -7.47 4.77 18.76
N PRO A 59 -7.40 5.49 19.89
CA PRO A 59 -7.69 6.91 19.90
C PRO A 59 -6.53 7.67 19.23
N LEU A 60 -6.88 8.58 18.32
CA LEU A 60 -5.97 9.54 17.69
C LEU A 60 -6.33 10.94 18.18
N CYS A 61 -5.35 11.66 18.72
CA CYS A 61 -5.51 13.07 19.07
C CYS A 61 -5.54 13.91 17.78
N ILE A 62 -6.59 14.72 17.58
CA ILE A 62 -6.76 15.53 16.36
C ILE A 62 -5.76 16.70 16.31
N VAL A 63 -5.19 17.08 17.45
CA VAL A 63 -4.36 18.28 17.59
C VAL A 63 -2.89 17.98 17.29
N CYS A 64 -2.34 16.92 17.88
CA CYS A 64 -0.96 16.50 17.64
C CYS A 64 -0.80 15.30 16.71
N SER A 65 -1.91 14.69 16.25
CA SER A 65 -1.89 13.46 15.46
C SER A 65 -1.21 12.27 16.16
N GLU A 66 -1.12 12.28 17.49
CA GLU A 66 -0.57 11.17 18.29
C GLU A 66 -1.60 10.03 18.41
N LYS A 67 -1.20 8.81 18.03
CA LYS A 67 -2.01 7.59 18.22
C LYS A 67 -1.69 6.97 19.57
N LEU A 68 -2.69 6.81 20.41
CA LEU A 68 -2.56 6.16 21.71
C LEU A 68 -2.98 4.68 21.62
N SER A 69 -2.64 3.91 22.66
CA SER A 69 -3.12 2.53 22.79
C SER A 69 -4.63 2.48 23.08
N ASN A 70 -5.25 1.33 22.83
CA ASN A 70 -6.67 1.13 23.16
C ASN A 70 -6.94 1.32 24.68
N GLU A 71 -5.98 0.99 25.54
CA GLU A 71 -6.08 1.20 26.98
C GLU A 71 -6.15 2.68 27.38
N ALA A 72 -5.70 3.58 26.51
CA ALA A 72 -5.78 5.02 26.69
C ALA A 72 -7.17 5.58 26.38
N MET A 73 -8.09 4.77 25.82
CA MET A 73 -9.47 5.18 25.48
C MET A 73 -10.34 5.53 26.71
N LYS A 74 -9.80 5.41 27.93
CA LYS A 74 -10.49 5.86 29.15
C LYS A 74 -10.59 7.39 29.15
N PRO A 75 -11.75 8.00 29.44
CA PRO A 75 -11.92 9.45 29.45
C PRO A 75 -10.89 10.21 30.29
N SER A 76 -10.50 9.67 31.45
CA SER A 76 -9.47 10.27 32.31
C SER A 76 -8.09 10.35 31.64
N LYS A 77 -7.70 9.32 30.86
CA LYS A 77 -6.43 9.30 30.13
C LYS A 77 -6.46 10.22 28.91
N LEU A 78 -7.58 10.27 28.18
CA LEU A 78 -7.77 11.19 27.07
C LEU A 78 -7.72 12.66 27.54
N LEU A 79 -8.45 12.97 28.61
CA LEU A 79 -8.44 14.30 29.22
C LEU A 79 -7.04 14.66 29.72
N HIS A 80 -6.34 13.74 30.39
CA HIS A 80 -4.96 13.98 30.83
C HIS A 80 -4.02 14.29 29.67
N HIS A 81 -4.12 13.57 28.55
CA HIS A 81 -3.35 13.90 27.35
C HIS A 81 -3.66 15.32 26.87
N LEU A 82 -4.95 15.68 26.77
CA LEU A 82 -5.38 17.00 26.32
C LEU A 82 -4.82 18.10 27.24
N THR A 83 -4.90 17.94 28.56
CA THR A 83 -4.41 18.95 29.51
C THR A 83 -2.90 19.04 29.56
N ALA A 84 -2.19 17.91 29.46
CA ALA A 84 -0.74 17.86 29.56
C ALA A 84 -0.03 18.31 28.27
N LYS A 85 -0.51 17.87 27.10
CA LYS A 85 0.09 18.20 25.80
C LYS A 85 -0.48 19.48 25.20
N HIS A 86 -1.73 19.82 25.52
CA HIS A 86 -2.46 20.91 24.87
C HIS A 86 -3.21 21.81 25.87
N PRO A 87 -2.52 22.45 26.82
CA PRO A 87 -3.15 23.23 27.88
C PRO A 87 -4.01 24.39 27.35
N GLY A 88 -3.64 24.98 26.20
CA GLY A 88 -4.35 26.13 25.61
C GLY A 88 -5.70 25.81 24.94
N ILE A 89 -6.08 24.52 24.83
CA ILE A 89 -7.32 24.11 24.17
C ILE A 89 -8.22 23.23 25.05
N LYS A 90 -7.82 22.96 26.30
CA LYS A 90 -8.54 22.07 27.20
C LYS A 90 -9.99 22.52 27.48
N ASP A 91 -10.23 23.84 27.47
CA ASP A 91 -11.53 24.46 27.79
C ASP A 91 -12.31 24.88 26.54
N LYS A 92 -11.89 24.44 25.34
CA LYS A 92 -12.58 24.77 24.09
C LYS A 92 -13.90 23.99 23.98
N PRO A 93 -14.95 24.59 23.38
CA PRO A 93 -16.23 23.93 23.21
C PRO A 93 -16.13 22.77 22.20
N LEU A 94 -17.13 21.88 22.22
CA LEU A 94 -17.22 20.74 21.28
C LEU A 94 -17.14 21.19 19.81
N GLU A 95 -17.76 22.32 19.47
CA GLU A 95 -17.74 22.90 18.12
C GLU A 95 -16.33 23.13 17.57
N TYR A 96 -15.38 23.49 18.45
CA TYR A 96 -13.97 23.64 18.07
C TYR A 96 -13.39 22.29 17.62
N PHE A 97 -13.68 21.22 18.35
CA PHE A 97 -13.21 19.88 18.04
C PHE A 97 -13.91 19.28 16.80
N GLU A 98 -15.19 19.58 16.58
CA GLU A 98 -15.91 19.21 15.35
C GLU A 98 -15.33 19.89 14.11
N ARG A 99 -15.02 21.19 14.20
CA ARG A 99 -14.33 21.90 13.12
C ARG A 99 -12.95 21.29 12.85
N LYS A 100 -12.18 21.02 13.91
CA LYS A 100 -10.86 20.37 13.79
C LYS A 100 -10.95 18.96 13.20
N LYS A 101 -11.97 18.19 13.54
CA LYS A 101 -12.24 16.87 12.94
C LYS A 101 -12.44 16.98 11.43
N ARG A 102 -13.28 17.92 10.98
CA ARG A 102 -13.51 18.18 9.54
C ARG A 102 -12.23 18.59 8.82
N GLU A 103 -11.43 19.48 9.39
CA GLU A 103 -10.13 19.88 8.83
C GLU A 103 -9.19 18.67 8.69
N HIS A 104 -9.11 17.83 9.72
CA HIS A 104 -8.29 16.61 9.70
C HIS A 104 -8.77 15.58 8.66
N GLU A 105 -10.07 15.39 8.52
CA GLU A 105 -10.65 14.52 7.50
C GLU A 105 -10.39 15.03 6.08
N ALA A 106 -10.55 16.34 5.84
CA ALA A 106 -10.24 16.97 4.57
C ALA A 106 -8.75 16.81 4.21
N GLN A 107 -7.84 17.04 5.16
CA GLN A 107 -6.41 16.82 4.98
C GLN A 107 -6.10 15.36 4.63
N LYS A 108 -6.72 14.40 5.31
CA LYS A 108 -6.55 12.97 5.02
C LYS A 108 -7.04 12.60 3.62
N ILE A 109 -8.19 13.12 3.19
CA ILE A 109 -8.72 12.90 1.84
C ILE A 109 -7.77 13.47 0.79
N PHE A 110 -7.33 14.72 0.99
CA PHE A 110 -6.39 15.38 0.09
C PHE A 110 -5.09 14.59 -0.05
N MET A 111 -4.45 14.22 1.07
CA MET A 111 -3.22 13.42 1.06
C MET A 111 -3.41 12.07 0.35
N ARG A 112 -4.54 11.39 0.59
CA ARG A 112 -4.85 10.12 -0.07
C ARG A 112 -5.03 10.29 -1.57
N ALA A 113 -5.73 11.34 -2.00
CA ALA A 113 -5.91 11.64 -3.41
C ALA A 113 -4.56 11.91 -4.10
N THR A 114 -3.70 12.74 -3.50
CA THR A 114 -2.37 13.05 -4.06
C THR A 114 -1.48 11.81 -4.14
N THR A 115 -1.44 10.96 -3.12
CA THR A 115 -0.64 9.71 -3.16
C THR A 115 -1.19 8.73 -4.18
N SER A 116 -2.51 8.58 -4.27
CA SER A 116 -3.14 7.68 -5.26
C SER A 116 -2.90 8.15 -6.69
N ILE A 117 -2.91 9.46 -6.96
CA ILE A 117 -2.54 10.01 -8.27
C ILE A 117 -1.10 9.59 -8.59
N LYS A 118 -0.15 9.80 -7.67
CA LYS A 118 1.26 9.40 -7.87
C LYS A 118 1.42 7.91 -8.16
N GLU A 119 0.74 7.04 -7.40
CA GLU A 119 0.78 5.57 -7.62
C GLU A 119 0.20 5.18 -8.99
N ASN A 120 -0.94 5.76 -9.37
CA ASN A 120 -1.60 5.48 -10.65
C ASN A 120 -0.76 5.97 -11.83
N THR A 121 -0.22 7.18 -11.73
CA THR A 121 0.69 7.78 -12.71
C THR A 121 1.96 6.95 -12.89
N LEU A 122 2.55 6.49 -11.77
CA LEU A 122 3.71 5.61 -11.78
C LEU A 122 3.38 4.29 -12.50
N ARG A 123 2.28 3.63 -12.12
CA ARG A 123 1.84 2.38 -12.74
C ARG A 123 1.57 2.55 -14.24
N ALA A 124 0.92 3.65 -14.64
CA ALA A 124 0.69 3.96 -16.05
C ALA A 124 2.02 4.08 -16.82
N SER A 125 3.04 4.73 -16.25
CA SER A 125 4.36 4.85 -16.90
C SER A 125 5.01 3.48 -17.17
N TYR A 126 4.95 2.55 -16.22
CA TYR A 126 5.44 1.18 -16.42
C TYR A 126 4.64 0.40 -17.47
N LEU A 127 3.31 0.55 -17.48
CA LEU A 127 2.46 -0.12 -18.48
C LEU A 127 2.82 0.33 -19.90
N VAL A 128 2.97 1.64 -20.12
CA VAL A 128 3.36 2.19 -21.42
C VAL A 128 4.78 1.73 -21.79
N ALA A 129 5.74 1.81 -20.87
CA ALA A 129 7.11 1.38 -21.10
C ALA A 129 7.19 -0.11 -21.50
N ASN A 130 6.44 -0.99 -20.81
CA ASN A 130 6.34 -2.40 -21.16
C ASN A 130 5.73 -2.62 -22.55
N CYS A 131 4.69 -1.87 -22.91
CA CYS A 131 4.11 -1.93 -24.26
C CYS A 131 5.11 -1.52 -25.35
N ILE A 132 5.88 -0.45 -25.12
CA ILE A 132 6.94 0.01 -26.04
C ILE A 132 8.00 -1.08 -26.22
N ALA A 133 8.47 -1.67 -25.12
CA ALA A 133 9.46 -2.76 -25.14
C ALA A 133 8.93 -3.98 -25.91
N LYS A 134 7.70 -4.43 -25.61
CA LYS A 134 7.06 -5.56 -26.29
C LYS A 134 6.87 -5.32 -27.79
N ALA A 135 6.51 -4.11 -28.18
CA ALA A 135 6.36 -3.71 -29.57
C ALA A 135 7.71 -3.42 -30.27
N LYS A 136 8.83 -3.47 -29.54
CA LYS A 136 10.19 -3.16 -30.02
C LYS A 136 10.27 -1.79 -30.70
N LYS A 137 9.61 -0.79 -30.11
CA LYS A 137 9.57 0.59 -30.62
C LYS A 137 10.64 1.45 -29.95
N PRO A 138 11.09 2.55 -30.62
CA PRO A 138 12.03 3.48 -30.01
C PRO A 138 11.41 4.12 -28.75
N PHE A 139 12.26 4.43 -27.77
CA PHE A 139 11.81 4.97 -26.47
C PHE A 139 11.20 6.38 -26.58
N THR A 140 11.56 7.14 -27.62
CA THR A 140 11.04 8.49 -27.90
C THR A 140 9.56 8.50 -28.26
N ILE A 141 8.99 7.36 -28.68
CA ILE A 141 7.58 7.26 -29.07
C ILE A 141 6.62 7.62 -27.93
N GLY A 142 7.07 7.46 -26.68
CA GLY A 142 6.32 7.81 -25.48
C GLY A 142 5.99 9.30 -25.42
N GLU A 143 6.99 10.16 -25.61
CA GLU A 143 6.84 11.62 -25.54
C GLU A 143 6.40 12.24 -26.87
N GLU A 144 6.82 11.68 -28.00
CA GLU A 144 6.53 12.23 -29.33
C GLU A 144 5.12 11.94 -29.82
N LEU A 145 4.54 10.78 -29.47
CA LEU A 145 3.27 10.33 -30.05
C LEU A 145 2.26 9.89 -29.00
N ILE A 146 2.64 9.02 -28.07
CA ILE A 146 1.69 8.41 -27.13
C ILE A 146 1.12 9.48 -26.18
N LEU A 147 1.98 10.29 -25.56
CA LEU A 147 1.55 11.33 -24.64
C LEU A 147 0.63 12.39 -25.28
N PRO A 148 0.98 13.04 -26.41
CA PRO A 148 0.10 14.01 -27.06
C PRO A 148 -1.21 13.37 -27.53
N SER A 149 -1.17 12.22 -28.20
CA SER A 149 -2.39 11.55 -28.69
C SER A 149 -3.34 11.19 -27.54
N THR A 150 -2.80 10.75 -26.40
CA THR A 150 -3.61 10.41 -25.22
C THR A 150 -4.25 11.66 -24.61
N LYS A 151 -3.53 12.80 -24.60
CA LYS A 151 -4.09 14.07 -24.13
C LYS A 151 -5.25 14.54 -25.01
N ASP A 152 -5.10 14.49 -26.32
CA ASP A 152 -6.14 14.93 -27.27
C ASP A 152 -7.41 14.10 -27.11
N VAL A 153 -7.28 12.77 -27.08
CA VAL A 153 -8.42 11.85 -26.88
C VAL A 153 -9.10 12.08 -25.53
N CYS A 154 -8.33 12.26 -24.45
CA CYS A 154 -8.91 12.48 -23.13
C CYS A 154 -9.51 13.88 -22.97
N CYS A 155 -8.98 14.89 -23.66
CA CYS A 155 -9.58 16.21 -23.70
C CYS A 155 -10.98 16.16 -24.31
N GLU A 156 -11.12 15.50 -25.46
CA GLU A 156 -12.39 15.39 -26.17
C GLU A 156 -13.43 14.53 -25.41
N LEU A 157 -13.00 13.41 -24.83
CA LEU A 157 -13.92 12.45 -24.21
C LEU A 157 -14.22 12.71 -22.74
N LEU A 158 -13.27 13.26 -21.99
CA LEU A 158 -13.32 13.34 -20.52
C LEU A 158 -13.11 14.77 -19.98
N GLY A 159 -12.75 15.73 -20.85
CA GLY A 159 -12.49 17.12 -20.50
C GLY A 159 -11.11 17.39 -19.89
N GLU A 160 -10.85 18.67 -19.63
CA GLU A 160 -9.53 19.19 -19.20
C GLU A 160 -9.01 18.56 -17.90
N ALA A 161 -9.91 18.23 -16.96
CA ALA A 161 -9.53 17.62 -15.68
C ALA A 161 -8.86 16.23 -15.83
N ALA A 162 -9.12 15.52 -16.94
CA ALA A 162 -8.44 14.26 -17.24
C ALA A 162 -7.05 14.49 -17.84
N VAL A 163 -6.90 15.54 -18.65
CA VAL A 163 -5.64 15.93 -19.29
C VAL A 163 -4.59 16.29 -18.24
N GLU A 164 -4.98 17.01 -17.18
CA GLU A 164 -4.08 17.35 -16.07
C GLU A 164 -3.49 16.10 -15.40
N LYS A 165 -4.30 15.06 -15.19
CA LYS A 165 -3.84 13.79 -14.61
C LYS A 165 -2.88 13.04 -15.54
N ILE A 166 -3.11 13.09 -16.86
CA ILE A 166 -2.25 12.47 -17.87
C ILE A 166 -0.92 13.23 -18.01
N ALA A 167 -0.94 14.55 -17.85
CA ALA A 167 0.27 15.37 -17.90
C ALA A 167 1.28 15.00 -16.81
N HIS A 168 0.84 14.40 -15.70
CA HIS A 168 1.73 13.87 -14.68
C HIS A 168 2.45 12.57 -15.07
N VAL A 169 2.00 11.86 -16.11
CA VAL A 169 2.64 10.60 -16.55
C VAL A 169 3.95 10.90 -17.27
N HIS A 170 5.05 10.45 -16.67
CA HIS A 170 6.39 10.66 -17.21
C HIS A 170 6.69 9.61 -18.28
N LEU A 171 6.67 10.04 -19.55
CA LEU A 171 6.93 9.19 -20.73
C LEU A 171 8.15 9.67 -21.54
N SER A 172 9.05 10.45 -20.95
CA SER A 172 10.30 10.83 -21.62
C SER A 172 11.12 9.61 -22.00
N ALA A 173 11.92 9.69 -23.07
CA ALA A 173 12.75 8.57 -23.51
C ALA A 173 13.60 7.99 -22.37
N SER A 174 14.24 8.85 -21.56
CA SER A 174 15.05 8.44 -20.40
C SER A 174 14.23 7.72 -19.32
N THR A 175 13.01 8.16 -19.05
CA THR A 175 12.12 7.49 -18.09
C THR A 175 11.71 6.13 -18.61
N VAL A 176 11.30 6.06 -19.88
CA VAL A 176 10.89 4.80 -20.52
C VAL A 176 12.03 3.78 -20.50
N THR A 177 13.26 4.19 -20.85
CA THR A 177 14.45 3.32 -20.78
C THR A 177 14.63 2.75 -19.37
N ARG A 178 14.70 3.62 -18.34
CA ARG A 178 14.89 3.18 -16.96
C ARG A 178 13.79 2.23 -16.49
N ARG A 179 12.53 2.47 -16.87
CA ARG A 179 11.40 1.59 -16.51
C ARG A 179 11.53 0.21 -17.15
N ILE A 180 12.05 0.13 -18.38
CA ILE A 180 12.28 -1.14 -19.07
C ILE A 180 13.42 -1.91 -18.41
N GLU A 181 14.50 -1.23 -18.03
CA GLU A 181 15.61 -1.82 -17.27
C GLU A 181 15.12 -2.38 -15.92
N GLU A 182 14.37 -1.60 -15.15
CA GLU A 182 13.77 -2.05 -13.88
C GLU A 182 12.85 -3.27 -14.05
N ILE A 183 12.08 -3.33 -15.15
CA ILE A 183 11.23 -4.49 -15.47
C ILE A 183 12.11 -5.71 -15.77
N ALA A 184 13.19 -5.54 -16.53
CA ALA A 184 14.10 -6.64 -16.87
C ALA A 184 14.78 -7.19 -15.60
N GLU A 185 15.31 -6.31 -14.76
CA GLU A 185 15.93 -6.67 -13.47
C GLU A 185 14.96 -7.44 -12.56
N ASP A 186 13.69 -7.00 -12.44
CA ASP A 186 12.68 -7.70 -11.65
C ASP A 186 12.37 -9.10 -12.20
N ILE A 187 12.26 -9.24 -13.53
CA ILE A 187 12.04 -10.54 -14.17
C ILE A 187 13.23 -11.47 -13.90
N GLU A 188 14.47 -10.99 -14.02
CA GLU A 188 15.68 -11.76 -13.72
C GLU A 188 15.74 -12.18 -12.24
N ALA A 189 15.40 -11.27 -11.33
CA ALA A 189 15.32 -11.55 -9.90
C ALA A 189 14.27 -12.63 -9.57
N GLN A 190 13.09 -12.58 -10.21
CA GLN A 190 12.03 -13.57 -10.02
C GLN A 190 12.42 -14.95 -10.56
N LEU A 191 13.07 -14.99 -11.72
CA LEU A 191 13.54 -16.24 -12.32
C LEU A 191 14.64 -16.88 -11.48
N SER A 192 15.63 -16.09 -11.04
CA SER A 192 16.72 -16.57 -10.18
C SER A 192 16.25 -17.05 -8.80
N ALA A 193 15.24 -16.39 -8.22
CA ALA A 193 14.61 -16.84 -6.98
C ALA A 193 13.84 -18.16 -7.15
N THR A 194 13.26 -18.39 -8.33
CA THR A 194 12.50 -19.61 -8.64
C THR A 194 13.41 -20.79 -9.03
N SER A 195 14.63 -20.51 -9.51
CA SER A 195 15.58 -21.53 -9.99
C SER A 195 16.52 -22.11 -8.91
N GLN A 196 16.34 -21.81 -7.62
CA GLN A 196 17.11 -22.50 -6.57
C GLN A 196 16.66 -23.97 -6.44
N PRO A 197 17.59 -24.94 -6.34
CA PRO A 197 17.33 -26.32 -6.73
C PRO A 197 16.44 -27.08 -5.74
N GLN A 198 15.35 -27.66 -6.26
CA GLN A 198 14.79 -28.89 -5.72
C GLN A 198 15.90 -29.95 -5.78
N LYS A 199 16.34 -30.45 -4.62
CA LYS A 199 17.24 -31.60 -4.53
C LYS A 199 16.62 -32.76 -5.32
N THR A 200 17.16 -33.06 -6.51
CA THR A 200 16.96 -34.35 -7.15
C THR A 200 17.81 -35.36 -6.41
N HIS A 201 17.19 -36.03 -5.43
CA HIS A 201 17.63 -37.33 -4.95
C HIS A 201 17.36 -38.37 -6.06
N GLU A 202 18.15 -39.44 -6.05
CA GLU A 202 17.95 -40.71 -6.81
C GLU A 202 18.43 -40.74 -8.27
N LEU A 203 19.10 -41.78 -8.77
CA LEU A 203 19.67 -43.01 -8.20
C LEU A 203 20.40 -43.67 -9.39
N PHE A 204 21.73 -43.68 -9.43
CA PHE A 204 22.49 -44.56 -10.34
C PHE A 204 23.81 -44.95 -9.68
N LYS A 205 23.72 -45.90 -8.74
CA LYS A 205 24.79 -46.89 -8.55
C LYS A 205 24.17 -48.22 -8.90
N GLY A 206 24.48 -48.69 -10.11
CA GLY A 206 24.16 -50.06 -10.50
C GLY A 206 25.04 -51.02 -9.71
N ASP A 207 24.39 -51.96 -9.03
CA ASP A 207 25.04 -53.10 -8.41
C ASP A 207 25.59 -54.04 -9.49
N CYS A 208 26.90 -54.01 -9.71
CA CYS A 208 27.61 -55.10 -10.38
C CYS A 208 27.84 -56.22 -9.36
N GLN A 209 26.92 -57.19 -9.28
CA GLN A 209 27.19 -58.47 -8.64
C GLN A 209 27.98 -59.35 -9.62
N ALA A 210 29.26 -59.56 -9.32
CA ALA A 210 30.07 -60.60 -9.95
C ALA A 210 29.77 -61.93 -9.25
N THR A 211 29.13 -62.86 -9.97
CA THR A 211 29.08 -64.27 -9.59
C THR A 211 30.45 -64.90 -9.85
N SER A 212 31.02 -65.52 -8.81
CA SER A 212 32.12 -66.47 -8.94
C SER A 212 31.65 -67.86 -8.60
#